data_AF-V2XU81-F1
#
_entry.id   AF-V2XU81-F1
#
_cell.length_a   1.000
_cell.length_b   1.000
_cell.length_c   1.000
_cell.angle_alpha   90.00
_cell.angle_beta   90.00
_cell.angle_gamma   90.00
#
_symmetry.space_group_name_H-M   'P 1'
#
loop_
_entity.id
_entity.type
_entity.pdbx_description
1 polymer ?
#
loop_
_entity_poly.entity_id
_entity_poly.type
_entity_poly.pdbx_seq_one_letter_code
_entity_poly.pdbx_strand_id
1 'polypeptide(L)'
;MSTSSKYRQTLSSISARTGTPLPSLIVSFGILHEITAIAPLVGIFYGAKALGLGEQLVTAVIKDTPEDSDTSTALAWMKFKGKEWIKEGENRVERVGRRYGWFGYGKRVPGQGDESTARPYAPGHIAGDVANAVVAYGATKALLPLRIGLSLYLSPAFSRAVVEPVRRFIVRPFKRS
;
A
#
# COMPACT_ATOMS: atom_id res chain seq x y z
N MET A 1 32.94 -15.50 -14.59
CA MET A 1 32.21 -15.57 -13.30
C MET A 1 30.77 -15.13 -13.56
N SER A 2 29.80 -16.06 -13.52
CA SER A 2 28.39 -15.74 -13.80
C SER A 2 27.81 -14.82 -12.73
N THR A 3 26.95 -13.89 -13.13
CA THR A 3 26.23 -12.95 -12.27
C THR A 3 25.52 -13.67 -11.12
N SER A 4 24.94 -14.85 -11.39
CA SER A 4 24.23 -15.68 -10.39
C SER A 4 25.13 -16.16 -9.24
N SER A 5 26.42 -16.39 -9.50
CA SER A 5 27.39 -16.80 -8.46
C SER A 5 27.66 -15.65 -7.49
N LYS A 6 27.81 -14.42 -8.00
CA LYS A 6 27.99 -13.22 -7.18
C LYS A 6 26.80 -12.97 -6.26
N TYR A 7 25.56 -13.09 -6.78
CA TYR A 7 24.35 -12.91 -5.98
C TYR A 7 24.24 -13.94 -4.84
N ARG A 8 24.51 -15.22 -5.11
CA ARG A 8 24.49 -16.26 -4.07
C ARG A 8 25.51 -16.00 -2.96
N GLN A 9 26.68 -15.48 -3.32
CA GLN A 9 27.76 -15.16 -2.39
C GLN A 9 27.43 -13.93 -1.52
N THR A 10 26.80 -12.91 -2.10
CA THR A 10 26.29 -11.75 -1.34
C THR A 10 25.17 -12.17 -0.39
N LEU A 11 24.22 -12.99 -0.86
CA LEU A 11 23.12 -13.49 -0.04
C LEU A 11 23.59 -14.40 1.10
N SER A 12 24.56 -15.28 0.85
CA SER A 12 25.12 -16.14 1.90
C SER A 12 25.84 -15.34 2.97
N SER A 13 26.56 -14.27 2.60
CA SER A 13 27.20 -13.39 3.58
C SER A 13 26.20 -12.59 4.44
N ILE A 14 25.07 -12.16 3.88
CA ILE A 14 23.97 -11.51 4.63
C ILE A 14 23.31 -12.50 5.59
N SER A 15 23.06 -13.73 5.15
CA SER A 15 22.51 -14.80 5.98
C SER A 15 23.44 -15.16 7.15
N ALA A 16 24.74 -15.26 6.88
CA ALA A 16 25.75 -15.51 7.91
C ALA A 16 25.82 -14.38 8.95
N ARG A 17 25.71 -13.12 8.52
CA ARG A 17 25.69 -11.95 9.43
C ARG A 17 24.41 -11.83 10.26
N THR A 18 23.27 -12.26 9.71
CA THR A 18 21.96 -12.16 10.38
C THR A 18 21.61 -13.39 11.21
N GLY A 19 22.36 -14.49 11.08
CA GLY A 19 22.14 -15.73 11.82
C GLY A 19 20.86 -16.48 11.43
N THR A 20 20.27 -16.18 10.27
CA THR A 20 19.02 -16.80 9.80
C THR A 20 19.19 -17.43 8.41
N PRO A 21 18.62 -18.61 8.16
CA PRO A 21 18.73 -19.27 6.86
C PRO A 21 17.99 -18.48 5.77
N LEU A 22 18.59 -18.38 4.57
CA LEU A 22 18.09 -17.60 3.43
C LEU A 22 16.58 -17.77 3.12
N PRO A 23 16.02 -18.99 3.07
CA PRO A 23 14.60 -19.18 2.79
C PRO A 23 13.69 -18.55 3.88
N SER A 24 14.11 -18.61 5.14
CA SER A 24 13.37 -18.00 6.26
C SER A 24 13.35 -16.48 6.14
N LEU A 25 14.46 -15.88 5.72
CA LEU A 25 14.56 -14.44 5.50
C LEU A 25 13.64 -13.97 4.38
N ILE A 26 13.58 -14.71 3.26
CA ILE A 26 12.70 -14.40 2.12
C ILE A 26 11.22 -14.49 2.54
N VAL A 27 10.84 -15.55 3.25
CA VAL A 27 9.45 -15.73 3.74
C VAL A 27 9.09 -14.63 4.74
N SER A 28 9.99 -14.29 5.67
CA SER A 28 9.80 -13.21 6.64
C SER A 28 9.60 -11.87 5.96
N PHE A 29 10.45 -11.56 4.97
CA PHE A 29 10.35 -10.34 4.18
C PHE A 29 9.01 -10.27 3.45
N GLY A 30 8.58 -11.36 2.79
CA GLY A 30 7.30 -11.43 2.09
C GLY A 30 6.12 -11.17 3.02
N ILE A 31 6.04 -11.88 4.15
CA ILE A 31 4.95 -11.71 5.12
C ILE A 31 4.91 -10.27 5.66
N LEU A 32 6.07 -9.73 6.04
CA LEU A 32 6.14 -8.39 6.59
C LEU A 32 5.81 -7.31 5.54
N HIS A 33 6.20 -7.54 4.29
CA HIS A 33 5.84 -6.70 3.15
C HIS A 33 4.32 -6.65 2.94
N GLU A 34 3.65 -7.79 3.02
CA GLU A 34 2.19 -7.87 2.88
C GLU A 34 1.45 -7.19 4.04
N ILE A 35 1.88 -7.42 5.29
CA ILE A 35 1.28 -6.78 6.46
C ILE A 35 1.45 -5.26 6.40
N THR A 36 2.65 -4.79 6.05
CA THR A 36 2.94 -3.36 5.87
C THR A 36 2.27 -2.77 4.62
N ALA A 37 1.68 -3.57 3.75
CA ALA A 37 0.83 -3.09 2.66
C ALA A 37 -0.63 -2.88 3.10
N ILE A 38 -1.18 -3.83 3.86
CA ILE A 38 -2.59 -3.82 4.29
C ILE A 38 -2.81 -2.86 5.46
N ALA A 39 -1.95 -2.90 6.48
CA ALA A 39 -2.16 -2.13 7.71
C ALA A 39 -2.23 -0.61 7.47
N PRO A 40 -1.32 0.01 6.68
CA PRO A 40 -1.43 1.45 6.40
C PRO A 40 -2.63 1.77 5.52
N LEU A 41 -3.00 0.91 4.57
CA LEU A 41 -4.16 1.15 3.71
C LEU A 41 -5.45 1.25 4.54
N VAL A 42 -5.65 0.26 5.42
CA VAL A 42 -6.82 0.19 6.31
C VAL A 42 -6.76 1.31 7.36
N GLY A 43 -5.60 1.50 8.00
CA GLY A 43 -5.42 2.51 9.04
C GLY A 43 -5.62 3.93 8.54
N ILE A 44 -5.08 4.28 7.36
CA ILE A 44 -5.27 5.61 6.77
C ILE A 44 -6.72 5.82 6.34
N PHE A 45 -7.38 4.80 5.77
CA PHE A 45 -8.80 4.91 5.40
C PHE A 45 -9.68 5.21 6.62
N TYR A 46 -9.57 4.40 7.68
CA TYR A 46 -10.36 4.62 8.90
C TYR A 46 -9.96 5.89 9.64
N GLY A 47 -8.67 6.25 9.64
CA GLY A 47 -8.20 7.51 10.21
C GLY A 47 -8.76 8.73 9.48
N ALA A 48 -8.68 8.76 8.14
CA ALA A 48 -9.26 9.83 7.33
C ALA A 48 -10.78 9.92 7.50
N LYS A 49 -11.47 8.76 7.56
CA LYS A 49 -12.90 8.69 7.81
C LYS A 49 -13.30 9.18 9.20
N ALA A 50 -12.57 8.78 10.24
CA ALA A 50 -12.86 9.19 11.62
C ALA A 50 -12.63 10.69 11.84
N LEU A 51 -11.65 11.27 11.16
CA LEU A 51 -11.28 12.68 11.30
C LEU A 51 -11.97 13.59 10.26
N GLY A 52 -12.69 13.03 9.29
CA GLY A 52 -13.31 13.79 8.19
C GLY A 52 -12.31 14.46 7.25
N LEU A 53 -11.04 14.03 7.26
CA LEU A 53 -9.96 14.71 6.54
C LEU A 53 -9.89 14.36 5.05
N GLY A 54 -10.61 13.33 4.59
CA GLY A 54 -10.53 12.86 3.20
C GLY A 54 -10.77 13.96 2.17
N GLU A 55 -11.88 14.69 2.30
CA GLU A 55 -12.27 15.74 1.35
C GLU A 55 -11.33 16.97 1.41
N GLN A 56 -10.91 17.36 2.63
CA GLN A 56 -10.00 18.47 2.84
C GLN A 56 -8.61 18.19 2.27
N LEU A 57 -8.08 16.98 2.46
CA LEU A 57 -6.76 16.59 1.94
C LEU A 57 -6.75 16.48 0.41
N VAL A 58 -7.81 15.92 -0.19
CA VAL A 58 -7.94 15.89 -1.66
C VAL A 58 -7.98 17.30 -2.22
N THR A 59 -8.79 18.17 -1.61
CA THR A 59 -8.93 19.55 -2.07
C THR A 59 -7.63 20.34 -1.89
N ALA A 60 -6.92 20.19 -0.77
CA ALA A 60 -5.64 20.86 -0.55
C ALA A 60 -4.59 20.47 -1.60
N VAL A 61 -4.47 19.17 -1.90
CA VAL A 61 -3.48 18.70 -2.88
C VAL A 61 -3.84 19.12 -4.32
N ILE A 62 -5.13 19.24 -4.64
CA ILE A 62 -5.60 19.70 -5.96
C ILE A 62 -5.48 21.23 -6.09
N LYS A 63 -5.85 21.97 -5.05
CA LYS A 63 -6.04 23.43 -5.05
C LYS A 63 -4.77 24.22 -4.76
N ASP A 64 -3.74 23.61 -4.17
CA ASP A 64 -2.44 24.27 -4.03
C ASP A 64 -1.74 24.38 -5.40
N THR A 65 -1.99 25.53 -6.03
CA THR A 65 -1.13 26.16 -7.02
C THR A 65 -0.82 27.58 -6.55
N PRO A 66 0.28 27.79 -5.80
CA PRO A 66 0.99 29.05 -5.85
C PRO A 66 2.26 28.83 -6.68
N GLU A 67 2.36 29.62 -7.75
CA GLU A 67 3.60 29.87 -8.48
C GLU A 67 4.56 30.64 -7.55
N ASP A 68 5.28 29.95 -6.68
CA ASP A 68 6.41 30.55 -5.95
C ASP A 68 7.68 29.73 -6.23
N SER A 69 8.63 30.44 -6.83
CA SER A 69 9.86 30.00 -7.49
C SER A 69 10.95 29.41 -6.57
N ASP A 70 10.66 29.14 -5.30
CA ASP A 70 11.61 28.65 -4.29
C ASP A 70 11.25 27.27 -3.69
N THR A 71 10.45 26.47 -4.40
CA THR A 71 10.16 25.09 -3.97
C THR A 71 11.30 24.16 -4.38
N SER A 72 11.93 23.47 -3.42
CA SER A 72 12.99 22.49 -3.70
C SER A 72 12.53 21.44 -4.72
N THR A 73 13.44 21.03 -5.63
CA THR A 73 13.15 20.07 -6.72
C THR A 73 12.46 18.80 -6.23
N ALA A 74 12.82 18.34 -5.03
CA ALA A 74 12.19 17.18 -4.38
C ALA A 74 10.73 17.44 -4.00
N LEU A 75 10.42 18.60 -3.41
CA LEU A 75 9.05 18.97 -3.05
C LEU A 75 8.19 19.19 -4.30
N ALA A 76 8.72 19.80 -5.35
CA ALA A 76 8.02 19.96 -6.62
C ALA A 76 7.67 18.60 -7.26
N TRP A 77 8.64 17.67 -7.28
CA TRP A 77 8.42 16.30 -7.74
C TRP A 77 7.38 15.55 -6.90
N MET A 78 7.46 15.66 -5.57
CA MET A 78 6.48 15.05 -4.65
C MET A 78 5.08 15.60 -4.87
N LYS A 79 4.92 16.92 -5.08
CA LYS A 79 3.62 17.55 -5.38
C LYS A 79 3.04 17.04 -6.70
N PHE A 80 3.85 16.99 -7.77
CA PHE A 80 3.43 16.47 -9.06
C PHE A 80 2.97 15.01 -8.97
N LYS A 81 3.76 14.17 -8.28
CA LYS A 81 3.42 12.76 -8.06
C LYS A 81 2.20 12.57 -7.15
N GLY A 82 2.02 13.42 -6.14
CA GLY A 82 0.83 13.43 -5.30
C GLY A 82 -0.45 13.66 -6.11
N LYS A 83 -0.45 14.68 -7.00
CA LYS A 83 -1.56 14.94 -7.92
C LYS A 83 -1.85 13.75 -8.84
N GLU A 84 -0.80 13.14 -9.39
CA GLU A 84 -0.92 11.94 -10.23
C GLU A 84 -1.53 10.75 -9.47
N TRP A 85 -1.07 10.49 -8.24
CA TRP A 85 -1.59 9.40 -7.41
C TRP A 85 -3.02 9.61 -6.95
N ILE A 86 -3.44 10.84 -6.67
CA ILE A 86 -4.84 11.17 -6.36
C ILE A 86 -5.73 10.87 -7.55
N LYS A 87 -5.37 11.40 -8.73
CA LYS A 87 -6.13 11.15 -9.97
C LYS A 87 -6.22 9.66 -10.31
N GLU A 88 -5.13 8.92 -10.12
CA GLU A 88 -5.14 7.47 -10.30
C GLU A 88 -6.02 6.77 -9.25
N GLY A 89 -6.00 7.26 -8.02
CA GLY A 89 -6.85 6.80 -6.93
C GLY A 89 -8.32 6.97 -7.25
N GLU A 90 -8.74 8.15 -7.74
CA GLU A 90 -10.11 8.43 -8.17
C GLU A 90 -10.59 7.41 -9.21
N ASN A 91 -9.80 7.22 -10.28
CA ASN A 91 -10.11 6.25 -11.34
C ASN A 91 -10.23 4.82 -10.81
N ARG A 92 -9.40 4.45 -9.82
CA ARG A 92 -9.39 3.10 -9.25
C ARG A 92 -10.55 2.88 -8.29
N VAL A 93 -10.84 3.87 -7.44
CA VAL A 93 -11.98 3.85 -6.51
C VAL A 93 -13.29 3.83 -7.28
N GLU A 94 -13.42 4.61 -8.35
CA GLU A 94 -14.59 4.57 -9.23
C GLU A 94 -14.77 3.17 -9.85
N ARG A 95 -13.69 2.61 -10.44
CA ARG A 95 -13.75 1.29 -11.08
C ARG A 95 -14.17 0.19 -10.09
N VAL A 96 -13.60 0.20 -8.89
CA VAL A 96 -13.90 -0.79 -7.85
C VAL A 96 -15.27 -0.56 -7.25
N GLY A 97 -15.63 0.69 -6.97
CA GLY A 97 -16.94 1.11 -6.48
C GLY A 97 -18.05 0.65 -7.42
N ARG A 98 -17.93 0.93 -8.73
CA ARG A 98 -18.89 0.48 -9.75
C ARG A 98 -18.92 -1.03 -9.93
N ARG A 99 -17.80 -1.74 -9.74
CA ARG A 99 -17.78 -3.20 -9.84
C ARG A 99 -18.55 -3.87 -8.70
N TYR A 100 -18.44 -3.36 -7.49
CA TYR A 100 -19.00 -4.00 -6.30
C TYR A 100 -20.23 -3.31 -5.73
N GLY A 101 -20.60 -2.12 -6.24
CA GLY A 101 -21.64 -1.29 -5.66
C GLY A 101 -21.21 -0.59 -4.36
N TRP A 102 -19.91 -0.37 -4.19
CA TRP A 102 -19.34 0.22 -2.96
C TRP A 102 -19.24 1.74 -3.09
N PHE A 103 -19.07 2.46 -1.97
CA PHE A 103 -18.93 3.92 -1.94
C PHE A 103 -20.06 4.67 -2.68
N GLY A 104 -21.29 4.12 -2.63
CA GLY A 104 -22.49 4.70 -3.26
C GLY A 104 -22.52 4.68 -4.79
N TYR A 105 -21.60 3.96 -5.44
CA TYR A 105 -21.70 3.67 -6.86
C TYR A 105 -22.72 2.55 -7.11
N GLY A 106 -23.47 2.64 -8.22
CA GLY A 106 -24.31 1.53 -8.68
C GLY A 106 -23.47 0.36 -9.19
N LYS A 107 -23.84 -0.87 -8.82
CA LYS A 107 -23.18 -2.08 -9.32
C LYS A 107 -23.39 -2.20 -10.84
N ARG A 108 -22.31 -2.32 -11.60
CA ARG A 108 -22.36 -2.48 -13.06
C ARG A 108 -22.96 -3.83 -13.42
N VAL A 109 -24.11 -3.83 -14.08
CA VAL A 109 -24.73 -5.02 -14.67
C VAL A 109 -24.24 -5.15 -16.12
N PRO A 110 -23.67 -6.29 -16.54
CA PRO A 110 -23.24 -6.49 -17.92
C PRO A 110 -24.43 -6.41 -18.87
N GLY A 111 -24.36 -5.55 -19.90
CA GLY A 111 -25.41 -5.42 -20.94
C GLY A 111 -26.40 -4.27 -20.74
N GLN A 112 -26.34 -3.53 -19.63
CA GLN A 112 -27.12 -2.30 -19.43
C GLN A 112 -26.24 -1.09 -19.79
N GLY A 113 -26.69 -0.26 -20.74
CA GLY A 113 -26.01 0.98 -21.11
C GLY A 113 -25.82 1.92 -19.90
N ASP A 114 -24.81 2.79 -19.97
CA ASP A 114 -24.37 3.72 -18.90
C ASP A 114 -25.40 4.82 -18.54
N GLU A 115 -26.71 4.59 -18.74
CA GLU A 115 -27.75 5.61 -18.63
C GLU A 115 -28.41 5.71 -17.24
N SER A 116 -28.11 4.82 -16.29
CA SER A 116 -28.82 4.78 -14.99
C SER A 116 -27.95 4.99 -13.74
N THR A 117 -26.68 5.37 -13.85
CA THR A 117 -25.82 5.58 -12.66
C THR A 117 -25.04 6.90 -12.69
N ALA A 118 -25.61 7.95 -13.31
CA ALA A 118 -25.05 9.29 -13.25
C ALA A 118 -25.44 9.97 -11.93
N ARG A 119 -24.42 10.20 -11.11
CA ARG A 119 -24.35 10.96 -9.84
C ARG A 119 -24.74 10.20 -8.55
N PRO A 120 -23.88 10.26 -7.51
CA PRO A 120 -24.19 9.72 -6.18
C PRO A 120 -25.46 10.39 -5.61
N TYR A 121 -26.43 9.58 -5.20
CA TYR A 121 -27.76 10.03 -4.72
C TYR A 121 -27.77 10.52 -3.25
N ALA A 122 -26.62 10.83 -2.63
CA ALA A 122 -26.62 11.49 -1.31
C ALA A 122 -25.45 12.47 -1.17
N PRO A 123 -25.72 13.77 -1.00
CA PRO A 123 -24.68 14.77 -0.75
C PRO A 123 -24.07 14.55 0.65
N GLY A 124 -22.73 14.57 0.74
CA GLY A 124 -21.99 14.52 2.00
C GLY A 124 -21.26 13.19 2.26
N HIS A 125 -21.97 12.15 2.69
CA HIS A 125 -21.31 10.93 3.20
C HIS A 125 -20.70 10.04 2.10
N ILE A 126 -21.36 9.96 0.93
CA ILE A 126 -20.89 9.14 -0.19
C ILE A 126 -19.65 9.75 -0.83
N ALA A 127 -19.66 11.07 -1.05
CA ALA A 127 -18.50 11.80 -1.56
C ALA A 127 -17.31 11.74 -0.59
N GLY A 128 -17.58 11.84 0.72
CA GLY A 128 -16.56 11.72 1.76
C GLY A 128 -15.89 10.34 1.79
N ASP A 129 -16.66 9.26 1.68
CA ASP A 129 -16.10 7.89 1.67
C ASP A 129 -15.24 7.61 0.44
N VAL A 130 -15.61 8.16 -0.73
CA VAL A 130 -14.76 8.13 -1.94
C VAL A 130 -13.47 8.90 -1.70
N ALA A 131 -13.55 10.13 -1.16
CA ALA A 131 -12.37 10.94 -0.86
C ALA A 131 -11.44 10.24 0.14
N ASN A 132 -11.98 9.63 1.20
CA ASN A 132 -11.21 8.83 2.15
C ASN A 132 -10.47 7.67 1.48
N ALA A 133 -11.12 6.97 0.54
CA ALA A 133 -10.51 5.87 -0.21
C ALA A 133 -9.39 6.36 -1.15
N VAL A 134 -9.58 7.51 -1.81
CA VAL A 134 -8.57 8.12 -2.69
C VAL A 134 -7.35 8.57 -1.88
N VAL A 135 -7.55 9.25 -0.74
CA VAL A 135 -6.47 9.64 0.17
C VAL A 135 -5.72 8.42 0.68
N ALA A 136 -6.45 7.39 1.13
CA ALA A 136 -5.84 6.15 1.61
C ALA A 136 -4.98 5.48 0.52
N TYR A 137 -5.45 5.45 -0.72
CA TYR A 137 -4.69 4.92 -1.85
C TYR A 137 -3.43 5.73 -2.14
N GLY A 138 -3.56 7.05 -2.26
CA GLY A 138 -2.45 7.96 -2.54
C GLY A 138 -1.38 7.93 -1.44
N ALA A 139 -1.80 8.01 -0.17
CA ALA A 139 -0.89 7.94 0.98
C ALA A 139 -0.25 6.55 1.11
N THR A 140 -0.99 5.48 0.83
CA THR A 140 -0.45 4.11 0.75
C THR A 140 0.66 4.02 -0.29
N LYS A 141 0.49 4.65 -1.46
CA LYS A 141 1.53 4.72 -2.49
C LYS A 141 2.73 5.55 -2.06
N ALA A 142 2.51 6.67 -1.38
CA ALA A 142 3.58 7.50 -0.84
C ALA A 142 4.46 6.74 0.16
N LEU A 143 3.88 5.79 0.89
CA LEU A 143 4.59 4.94 1.85
C LEU A 143 5.38 3.79 1.22
N LEU A 144 5.26 3.51 -0.08
CA LEU A 144 5.97 2.39 -0.74
C LEU A 144 7.49 2.37 -0.50
N PRO A 145 8.26 3.47 -0.68
CA PRO A 145 9.70 3.47 -0.41
C PRO A 145 10.01 3.19 1.07
N LEU A 146 9.20 3.73 1.98
CA LEU A 146 9.34 3.48 3.42
C LEU A 146 9.05 2.02 3.77
N ARG A 147 8.06 1.38 3.11
CA ARG A 147 7.72 -0.04 3.31
C ARG A 147 8.87 -0.96 2.95
N ILE A 148 9.55 -0.69 1.83
CA ILE A 148 10.71 -1.48 1.42
C ILE A 148 11.84 -1.34 2.44
N GLY A 149 12.15 -0.10 2.86
CA GLY A 149 13.18 0.15 3.87
C GLY A 149 12.88 -0.50 5.22
N LEU A 150 11.65 -0.34 5.73
CA LEU A 150 11.23 -0.89 7.00
C LEU A 150 11.17 -2.43 6.98
N SER A 151 10.67 -3.01 5.88
CA SER A 151 10.61 -4.48 5.74
C SER A 151 12.01 -5.10 5.69
N LEU A 152 12.96 -4.47 4.98
CA LEU A 152 14.35 -4.94 4.96
C LEU A 152 15.01 -4.83 6.33
N TYR A 153 14.74 -3.75 7.06
CA TYR A 153 15.31 -3.53 8.39
C TYR A 153 14.76 -4.52 9.44
N LEU A 154 13.45 -4.80 9.40
CA LEU A 154 12.79 -5.64 10.40
C LEU A 154 12.81 -7.14 10.07
N SER A 155 13.05 -7.53 8.81
CA SER A 155 13.10 -8.94 8.39
C SER A 155 14.03 -9.83 9.23
N PRO A 156 15.25 -9.40 9.62
CA PRO A 156 16.13 -10.22 10.46
C PRO A 156 15.59 -10.45 11.88
N ALA A 157 14.85 -9.50 12.44
CA ALA A 157 14.25 -9.62 13.77
C ALA A 157 13.00 -10.50 13.72
N PHE A 158 12.13 -10.30 12.73
CA PHE A 158 10.92 -11.09 12.54
C PHE A 158 11.20 -12.56 12.22
N SER A 159 12.22 -12.84 11.40
CA SER A 159 12.67 -14.20 11.10
C SER A 159 13.02 -14.98 12.37
N ARG A 160 13.71 -14.33 13.31
CA ARG A 160 14.08 -14.92 14.61
C ARG A 160 12.91 -15.06 15.57
N ALA A 161 12.03 -14.05 15.62
CA ALA A 161 10.93 -14.01 16.59
C ALA A 161 9.72 -14.88 16.20
N VAL A 162 9.43 -15.02 14.90
CA VAL A 162 8.19 -15.64 14.42
C VAL A 162 8.47 -16.86 13.55
N VAL A 163 9.36 -16.75 12.56
CA VAL A 163 9.56 -17.84 11.59
C VAL A 163 10.34 -19.01 12.17
N GLU A 164 11.39 -18.77 12.96
CA GLU A 164 12.16 -19.81 13.64
C GLU A 164 11.31 -20.66 14.61
N PRO A 165 10.47 -20.09 15.51
CA PRO A 165 9.58 -20.89 16.34
C PRO A 165 8.51 -21.62 15.51
N VAL A 166 7.83 -20.95 14.57
CA VAL A 166 6.81 -21.60 13.72
C VAL A 166 7.40 -22.77 12.91
N ARG A 167 8.60 -22.61 12.36
CA ARG A 167 9.33 -23.70 11.69
C ARG A 167 9.61 -24.87 12.63
N ARG A 168 10.00 -24.60 13.88
CA ARG A 168 10.22 -25.65 14.89
C ARG A 168 8.92 -26.35 15.28
N PHE A 169 7.78 -25.66 15.29
CA PHE A 169 6.48 -26.27 15.63
C PHE A 169 5.88 -27.06 14.46
N ILE A 170 6.00 -26.57 13.22
CA ILE A 170 5.34 -27.19 12.05
C ILE A 170 6.23 -28.24 11.37
N VAL A 171 7.55 -28.03 11.28
CA VAL A 171 8.45 -28.92 10.53
C VAL A 171 8.98 -30.09 11.38
N ARG A 172 9.04 -29.94 12.72
CA ARG A 172 9.44 -31.06 13.61
C ARG A 172 8.54 -32.30 13.50
N PRO A 173 7.20 -32.21 13.48
CA PRO A 173 6.37 -33.41 13.36
C PRO A 173 6.50 -34.08 11.99
N PHE A 174 6.73 -33.34 10.91
CA PHE A 174 6.81 -33.89 9.55
C PHE A 174 8.16 -34.52 9.17
N LYS A 175 9.24 -34.29 9.93
CA LYS A 175 10.54 -34.93 9.70
C LYS A 175 10.77 -36.21 10.51
N ARG A 176 9.75 -36.67 11.26
CA ARG A 176 9.81 -37.86 12.11
C ARG A 176 8.87 -39.00 11.67
N SER A 177 8.19 -38.87 10.54
CA SER A 177 7.48 -39.98 9.87
C SER A 177 8.23 -40.43 8.64
#